data_AF-A0A7S2J9E0-F1
#
_entry.id   AF-A0A7S2J9E0-F1
#
_cell.length_a   1.000
_cell.length_b   1.000
_cell.length_c   1.000
_cell.angle_alpha   90.00
_cell.angle_beta   90.00
_cell.angle_gamma   90.00
#
_symmetry.space_group_name_H-M   'P 1'
#
loop_
_entity.id
_entity.type
_entity.pdbx_description
1 polymer ?
#
loop_
_entity_poly.entity_id
_entity_poly.type
_entity_poly.pdbx_seq_one_letter_code
_entity_poly.pdbx_strand_id
1 'polypeptide(L)'
;HESEGFKKLFKSIRYLKGGVESGFNHVGEGGAYIPRLLITKRLAGHIHIVQVPTALDSLNQGDAFILDAGHSIYTWFGGESSPFEKQAANTHAENLENE
;
A
#
# COMPACT_ATOMS: atom_id res chain seq x y z
N HIS A 1 -11.55 9.46 10.98
CA HIS A 1 -10.35 9.39 11.82
C HIS A 1 -10.59 8.43 12.97
N GLU A 2 -9.72 7.44 13.10
CA GLU A 2 -9.76 6.36 14.07
C GLU A 2 -9.20 6.81 15.43
N SER A 3 -9.71 6.23 16.52
CA SER A 3 -9.26 6.55 17.88
C SER A 3 -7.89 5.95 18.20
N GLU A 4 -7.18 6.56 19.16
CA GLU A 4 -5.89 6.03 19.65
C GLU A 4 -6.03 4.63 20.26
N GLY A 5 -7.17 4.35 20.92
CA GLY A 5 -7.48 3.01 21.42
C GLY A 5 -7.58 1.97 20.30
N PHE A 6 -8.21 2.33 19.18
CA PHE A 6 -8.34 1.46 18.02
C PHE A 6 -6.99 1.21 17.33
N LYS A 7 -6.17 2.25 17.15
CA LYS A 7 -4.84 2.11 16.53
C LYS A 7 -3.92 1.17 17.33
N LYS A 8 -4.02 1.16 18.66
CA LYS A 8 -3.21 0.27 19.53
C LYS A 8 -3.52 -1.22 19.37
N LEU A 9 -4.69 -1.58 18.84
CA LEU A 9 -5.07 -2.98 18.64
C LEU A 9 -4.30 -3.64 17.49
N PHE A 10 -3.75 -2.86 16.57
CA PHE A 10 -3.14 -3.36 15.34
C PHE A 10 -1.71 -2.86 15.21
N LYS A 11 -0.76 -3.77 14.91
CA LYS A 11 0.64 -3.38 14.62
C LYS A 11 0.76 -2.46 13.41
N SER A 12 -0.14 -2.61 12.43
CA SER A 12 -0.28 -1.74 11.27
C SER A 12 -1.72 -1.81 10.73
N ILE A 13 -2.21 -0.70 10.16
CA ILE A 13 -3.55 -0.63 9.54
C ILE A 13 -3.35 -0.34 8.04
N ARG A 14 -3.98 -1.16 7.21
CA ARG A 14 -4.00 -1.01 5.74
C ARG A 14 -5.37 -0.53 5.28
N TYR A 15 -5.38 0.47 4.42
CA TYR A 15 -6.60 0.97 3.80
C TYR A 15 -6.63 0.49 2.34
N LEU A 16 -7.47 -0.50 2.07
CA LEU A 16 -7.66 -1.07 0.74
C LEU A 16 -8.87 -0.44 0.07
N LYS A 17 -8.80 -0.25 -1.24
CA LYS A 17 -9.91 0.29 -2.03
C LYS A 17 -10.91 -0.85 -2.29
N GLY A 18 -12.12 -0.73 -1.75
CA GLY A 18 -13.19 -1.72 -1.91
C GLY A 18 -14.15 -1.76 -0.71
N GLY A 19 -15.14 -2.65 -0.75
CA GLY A 19 -16.15 -2.84 0.30
C GLY A 19 -17.06 -4.03 0.03
N VAL A 20 -18.20 -4.12 0.73
CA VAL A 20 -19.15 -5.26 0.62
C VAL A 20 -19.64 -5.51 -0.81
N GLU A 21 -19.87 -4.46 -1.61
CA GLU A 21 -20.25 -4.60 -3.04
C GLU A 21 -19.10 -5.08 -3.93
N SER A 22 -17.84 -4.79 -3.58
CA SER A 22 -16.66 -5.17 -4.37
C SER A 22 -15.91 -6.39 -3.79
N GLY A 23 -16.37 -6.91 -2.65
CA GLY A 23 -15.90 -8.12 -2.00
C GLY A 23 -14.41 -8.23 -1.72
N PHE A 24 -13.65 -7.14 -1.53
CA PHE A 24 -12.18 -7.08 -1.28
C PHE A 24 -11.23 -7.92 -2.17
N ASN A 25 -11.78 -8.75 -3.05
CA ASN A 25 -11.21 -9.69 -4.00
C ASN A 25 -12.22 -9.75 -5.15
N HIS A 26 -12.39 -8.64 -5.88
CA HIS A 26 -13.01 -8.75 -7.19
C HIS A 26 -11.98 -9.49 -8.06
N VAL A 27 -12.07 -10.81 -8.09
CA VAL A 27 -11.32 -11.61 -9.08
C VAL A 27 -11.84 -11.11 -10.42
N GLY A 28 -10.98 -10.46 -11.21
CA GLY A 28 -11.40 -9.94 -12.52
C GLY A 28 -12.06 -11.06 -13.31
N GLU A 29 -13.12 -10.74 -14.07
CA GLU A 29 -13.77 -11.70 -14.96
C GLU A 29 -12.69 -12.43 -15.79
N GLY A 30 -12.44 -13.71 -15.46
CA GLY A 30 -11.38 -14.53 -16.07
C GLY A 30 -10.24 -15.01 -15.16
N GLY A 31 -10.22 -14.70 -13.85
CA GLY A 31 -9.19 -15.22 -12.93
C GLY A 31 -7.85 -14.47 -12.99
N ALA A 32 -7.82 -13.32 -13.67
CA ALA A 32 -6.63 -12.50 -13.78
C ALA A 32 -6.42 -11.67 -12.50
N TYR A 33 -5.17 -11.62 -12.04
CA TYR A 33 -4.75 -10.77 -10.94
C TYR A 33 -4.95 -9.29 -11.29
N ILE A 34 -5.56 -8.50 -10.41
CA ILE A 34 -5.74 -7.06 -10.61
C ILE A 34 -4.59 -6.31 -9.93
N PRO A 35 -3.71 -5.64 -10.69
CA PRO A 35 -2.60 -4.90 -10.10
C PRO A 35 -3.05 -3.78 -9.17
N ARG A 36 -2.38 -3.64 -8.03
CA ARG A 36 -2.65 -2.59 -7.04
C ARG A 36 -1.40 -1.79 -6.76
N LEU A 37 -1.56 -0.47 -6.70
CA LEU A 37 -0.52 0.47 -6.28
C LEU A 37 -0.78 0.89 -4.84
N LEU A 38 0.23 0.75 -3.99
CA LEU A 38 0.21 1.18 -2.60
C LEU A 38 1.17 2.35 -2.41
N ILE A 39 0.77 3.34 -1.63
CA ILE A 39 1.61 4.43 -1.15
C ILE A 39 1.95 4.22 0.32
N THR A 40 3.22 4.39 0.66
CA THR A 40 3.76 4.40 2.02
C THR A 40 4.15 5.83 2.36
N LYS A 41 3.42 6.42 3.31
CA LYS A 41 3.60 7.82 3.73
C LYS A 41 3.61 7.97 5.24
N ARG A 42 4.36 8.94 5.74
CA ARG A 42 4.39 9.30 7.15
C ARG A 42 3.39 10.40 7.46
N LEU A 43 2.38 10.10 8.27
CA LEU A 43 1.39 11.06 8.73
C LEU A 43 1.34 11.09 10.26
N ALA A 44 1.42 12.28 10.86
CA ALA A 44 1.39 12.47 12.31
C ALA A 44 2.37 11.58 13.10
N GLY A 45 3.56 11.32 12.52
CA GLY A 45 4.60 10.50 13.14
C GLY A 45 4.49 8.99 12.87
N HIS A 46 3.39 8.51 12.30
CA HIS A 46 3.14 7.09 12.02
C HIS A 46 3.24 6.78 10.52
N ILE A 47 3.60 5.54 10.19
CA ILE A 47 3.59 5.03 8.82
C ILE A 47 2.17 4.59 8.46
N HIS A 48 1.71 5.04 7.30
CA HIS A 48 0.44 4.64 6.70
C HIS A 48 0.69 4.02 5.33
N ILE A 49 0.06 2.88 5.08
CA ILE A 49 0.07 2.21 3.78
C ILE A 49 -1.36 2.22 3.23
N VAL A 50 -1.54 2.83 2.06
CA VAL A 50 -2.86 3.09 1.47
C VAL A 50 -2.85 2.69 0.00
N GLN A 51 -3.91 2.03 -0.47
CA GLN A 51 -4.07 1.78 -1.90
C GLN A 51 -4.47 3.04 -2.65
N VAL A 52 -3.79 3.32 -3.75
CA VAL A 52 -4.05 4.44 -4.66
C VAL A 52 -4.39 3.93 -6.06
N PRO A 53 -4.93 4.78 -6.97
CA PRO A 53 -5.11 4.37 -8.36
C PRO A 53 -3.80 3.89 -8.97
N THR A 54 -3.84 2.78 -9.72
CA THR A 54 -2.68 2.23 -10.45
C THR A 54 -2.40 3.08 -11.70
N ALA A 55 -1.89 4.30 -11.48
CA ALA A 55 -1.60 5.29 -12.52
C ALA A 55 -0.31 6.06 -12.17
N LEU A 56 0.40 6.53 -13.19
CA LEU A 56 1.61 7.34 -13.00
C LEU A 56 1.33 8.64 -12.22
N ASP A 57 0.16 9.22 -12.42
CA ASP A 57 -0.29 10.45 -11.72
C ASP A 57 -0.45 10.25 -10.21
N SER A 58 -0.50 9.00 -9.72
CA SER A 58 -0.51 8.71 -8.29
C SER A 58 0.88 8.83 -7.64
N LEU A 59 1.96 8.80 -8.44
CA LEU A 59 3.34 8.85 -7.94
C LEU A 59 3.75 10.28 -7.61
N ASN A 60 4.56 10.44 -6.57
CA ASN A 60 5.14 11.72 -6.19
C ASN A 60 6.54 11.54 -5.60
N GLN A 61 7.37 12.60 -5.60
CA GLN A 61 8.76 12.49 -5.15
C GLN A 61 8.94 12.37 -3.63
N GLY A 62 7.91 12.69 -2.84
CA GLY A 62 7.97 12.71 -1.37
C GLY A 62 7.68 11.37 -0.70
N ASP A 63 7.14 10.39 -1.42
CA ASP A 63 6.65 9.13 -0.82
C ASP A 63 7.31 7.88 -1.45
N ALA A 64 7.14 6.74 -0.78
CA ALA A 64 7.53 5.42 -1.27
C ALA A 64 6.31 4.63 -1.76
N PHE A 65 6.44 3.85 -2.82
CA PHE A 65 5.34 3.17 -3.48
C PHE A 65 5.65 1.70 -3.73
N ILE A 66 4.62 0.87 -3.71
CA ILE A 66 4.69 -0.57 -4.00
C ILE A 66 3.65 -0.88 -5.07
N LEU A 67 4.10 -1.33 -6.24
CA LEU A 67 3.24 -1.90 -7.26
C LEU A 67 3.24 -3.42 -7.09
N ASP A 68 2.10 -3.93 -6.70
CA ASP A 68 1.84 -5.35 -6.65
C ASP A 68 1.14 -5.76 -7.96
N ALA A 69 1.88 -6.47 -8.81
CA ALA A 69 1.44 -6.95 -10.12
C ALA A 69 1.13 -8.46 -10.12
N GLY A 70 0.94 -9.06 -8.94
CA GLY A 70 0.62 -10.47 -8.77
C GLY A 70 1.88 -11.31 -8.66
N HIS A 71 2.46 -11.73 -9.79
CA HIS A 71 3.70 -12.53 -9.78
C HIS A 71 4.97 -11.72 -9.52
N SER A 72 4.86 -10.39 -9.47
CA SER A 72 6.02 -9.52 -9.26
C SER A 72 5.60 -8.32 -8.43
N ILE A 73 6.47 -7.99 -7.48
CA ILE A 73 6.34 -6.81 -6.64
C ILE A 73 7.44 -5.83 -7.04
N TYR A 74 7.07 -4.58 -7.28
CA TYR A 74 8.00 -3.51 -7.62
C TYR A 74 7.92 -2.41 -6.56
N THR A 75 9.07 -1.96 -6.08
CA THR A 75 9.17 -0.79 -5.21
C THR A 75 9.67 0.41 -6.00
N TRP A 76 9.06 1.57 -5.77
CA TRP A 76 9.51 2.83 -6.34
C TRP A 76 9.63 3.86 -5.21
N PHE A 77 10.75 4.58 -5.19
CA PHE A 77 11.04 5.55 -4.14
C PHE A 77 11.19 6.93 -4.77
N GLY A 78 10.34 7.86 -4.36
CA GLY A 78 10.54 9.26 -4.69
C GLY A 78 11.88 9.76 -4.15
N GLY A 79 12.52 10.69 -4.86
CA GLY A 79 13.84 11.22 -4.50
C GLY A 79 13.88 11.86 -3.12
N GLU A 80 12.76 12.40 -2.66
CA GLU A 80 12.59 13.10 -1.38
C GLU A 80 11.97 12.21 -0.29
N SER A 81 11.62 10.96 -0.61
CA SER A 81 11.05 10.03 0.37
C SER A 81 12.01 9.70 1.51
N SER A 82 11.47 9.63 2.72
CA SER A 82 12.27 9.44 3.93
C SER A 82 12.81 8.01 4.03
N PRO A 83 13.95 7.79 4.71
CA PRO A 83 14.48 6.44 4.95
C PRO A 83 13.48 5.50 5.64
N PHE A 84 12.63 6.05 6.52
CA PHE A 84 11.61 5.27 7.22
C PHE A 84 10.49 4.79 6.28
N GLU A 85 10.06 5.63 5.33
CA GLU A 85 9.07 5.24 4.32
C GLU A 85 9.64 4.18 3.37
N LYS A 86 10.89 4.35 2.92
CA LYS A 86 11.59 3.35 2.09
C LYS A 86 11.70 2.01 2.80
N GLN A 87 12.13 2.01 4.06
CA GLN A 87 12.24 0.78 4.86
C GLN A 87 10.87 0.11 5.05
N ALA A 88 9.85 0.88 5.43
CA ALA A 88 8.51 0.34 5.61
C ALA A 88 7.93 -0.20 4.30
N ALA A 89 8.17 0.47 3.17
CA ALA A 89 7.75 0.00 1.86
C ALA A 89 8.43 -1.33 1.48
N ASN A 90 9.75 -1.47 1.71
CA ASN A 90 10.47 -2.71 1.47
C ASN A 90 9.95 -3.86 2.35
N THR A 91 9.85 -3.65 3.67
CA THR A 91 9.30 -4.67 4.56
C THR A 91 7.88 -5.06 4.14
N HIS A 92 7.08 -4.12 3.65
CA HIS A 92 5.74 -4.44 3.19
C HIS A 92 5.73 -5.20 1.86
N ALA A 93 6.61 -4.85 0.93
CA ALA A 93 6.80 -5.57 -0.33
C ALA A 93 7.24 -7.02 -0.09
N GLU A 94 8.17 -7.27 0.83
CA GLU A 94 8.58 -8.62 1.24
C GLU A 94 7.39 -9.42 1.80
N ASN A 95 6.54 -8.81 2.61
CA ASN A 95 5.35 -9.51 3.13
C ASN A 95 4.38 -9.88 2.01
N LEU A 96 4.17 -9.00 1.02
CA LEU A 96 3.31 -9.27 -0.13
C LEU A 96 3.84 -10.38 -1.04
N GLU A 97 5.17 -10.49 -1.18
CA GLU A 97 5.78 -11.57 -1.95
C GLU A 97 5.62 -12.95 -1.27
N ASN A 98 5.42 -12.97 0.04
CA ASN A 98 5.21 -14.18 0.84
C ASN A 98 3.73 -14.49 1.14
N GLU A 99 2.78 -13.68 0.63
CA GLU A 99 1.32 -13.92 0.72
C GLU A 99 0.88 -14.97 -0.32
#